data_AF-A0A359CM78-F1
#
_entry.id   AF-A0A359CM78-F1
#
_cell.length_a   1.000
_cell.length_b   1.000
_cell.length_c   1.000
_cell.angle_alpha   90.00
_cell.angle_beta   90.00
_cell.angle_gamma   90.00
#
_symmetry.space_group_name_H-M   'P 1'
#
loop_
_entity.id
_entity.type
_entity.pdbx_description
1 polymer ?
#
loop_
_entity_poly.entity_id
_entity_poly.type
_entity_poly.pdbx_seq_one_letter_code
_entity_poly.pdbx_strand_id
1 'polypeptide(L)'
;VKQGYSKCNICIVSKNAIITSDKGIHNIAMENGINSLLIKEGNIKLFNMNYGFIGGTSGAVSNKCIAFYGDVKSHPCYNEINLFLQKCGKSLINLKENALLDMGTIIPLKEYSIV
;
A
#
# COMPACT_ATOMS: atom_id res chain seq x y z
N VAL A 1 -12.47 -4.78 11.31
CA VAL A 1 -12.52 -6.17 10.79
C VAL A 1 -11.90 -7.13 11.80
N LYS A 2 -12.39 -8.38 11.93
CA LYS A 2 -11.79 -9.41 12.81
C LYS A 2 -10.89 -10.33 11.97
N GLN A 3 -9.65 -9.91 11.69
CA GLN A 3 -8.68 -10.74 10.95
C GLN A 3 -7.23 -10.51 11.41
N GLY A 4 -6.43 -11.57 11.41
CA GLY A 4 -5.03 -11.57 11.90
C GLY A 4 -4.03 -10.78 11.05
N TYR A 5 -4.40 -10.44 9.81
CA TYR A 5 -3.52 -9.73 8.85
C TYR A 5 -4.09 -8.38 8.42
N SER A 6 -4.90 -7.75 9.28
CA SER A 6 -5.55 -6.47 8.98
C SER A 6 -4.54 -5.39 8.55
N LYS A 7 -3.36 -5.34 9.19
CA LYS A 7 -2.34 -4.34 8.90
C LYS A 7 -1.64 -4.58 7.56
N CYS A 8 -1.26 -5.82 7.25
CA CYS A 8 -0.56 -6.15 6.00
C CYS A 8 -1.46 -5.98 4.78
N ASN A 9 -2.79 -6.09 4.93
CA ASN A 9 -3.74 -5.78 3.86
C ASN A 9 -3.80 -4.28 3.48
N ILE A 10 -3.29 -3.40 4.34
CA ILE A 10 -3.51 -1.95 4.23
C ILE A 10 -2.20 -1.22 3.95
N CYS A 11 -2.08 -0.66 2.75
CA CYS A 11 -1.13 0.41 2.49
C CYS A 11 -1.72 1.72 3.03
N ILE A 12 -1.13 2.24 4.10
CA ILE A 12 -1.53 3.51 4.71
C ILE A 12 -0.92 4.65 3.89
N VAL A 13 -1.76 5.41 3.18
CA VAL A 13 -1.32 6.52 2.33
C VAL A 13 -1.22 7.82 3.13
N SER A 14 -2.22 8.09 3.98
CA SER A 14 -2.26 9.24 4.88
C SER A 14 -3.15 8.94 6.09
N LYS A 15 -3.37 9.94 6.96
CA LYS A 15 -4.30 9.82 8.10
C LYS A 15 -5.72 9.43 7.68
N ASN A 16 -6.16 9.84 6.48
CA ASN A 16 -7.53 9.65 6.00
C ASN A 16 -7.57 8.93 4.63
N ALA A 17 -6.51 8.21 4.24
CA ALA A 17 -6.46 7.50 2.96
C ALA A 17 -5.71 6.17 3.05
N ILE A 18 -6.30 5.13 2.45
CA ILE A 18 -5.73 3.78 2.40
C ILE A 18 -5.88 3.13 1.01
N ILE A 19 -5.05 2.13 0.74
CA ILE A 19 -5.19 1.20 -0.38
C ILE A 19 -5.30 -0.22 0.19
N THR A 20 -6.25 -1.01 -0.30
CA THR A 20 -6.49 -2.39 0.16
C THR A 20 -7.06 -3.25 -0.96
N SER A 21 -6.77 -4.55 -0.96
CA SER A 21 -7.48 -5.54 -1.79
C SER A 21 -8.67 -6.18 -1.04
N ASP A 22 -8.74 -5.99 0.27
CA ASP A 22 -9.80 -6.53 1.13
C ASP A 22 -11.06 -5.64 1.06
N LYS A 23 -12.15 -6.22 0.55
CA LYS A 23 -13.46 -5.56 0.40
C LYS A 23 -14.08 -5.18 1.74
N GLY A 24 -13.90 -6.00 2.78
CA GLY A 24 -14.43 -5.72 4.12
C GLY A 24 -13.73 -4.53 4.76
N ILE A 25 -12.40 -4.44 4.63
CA ILE A 25 -11.64 -3.26 5.05
C ILE A 25 -12.09 -2.03 4.24
N HIS A 26 -12.21 -2.17 2.91
CA HIS A 26 -12.62 -1.07 2.04
C HIS A 26 -13.96 -0.48 2.46
N ASN A 27 -14.98 -1.32 2.64
CA ASN A 27 -16.33 -0.87 3.01
C ASN A 27 -16.32 -0.14 4.35
N ILE A 28 -15.71 -0.74 5.39
CA ILE A 28 -15.64 -0.14 6.72
C ILE A 28 -14.84 1.18 6.70
N ALA A 29 -13.76 1.26 5.94
CA ALA A 29 -13.00 2.50 5.79
C ALA A 29 -13.87 3.61 5.19
N MET A 30 -14.57 3.31 4.09
CA MET A 30 -15.47 4.27 3.42
C MET A 30 -16.62 4.71 4.35
N GLU A 31 -17.24 3.80 5.10
CA GLU A 31 -18.29 4.10 6.09
C GLU A 31 -17.80 5.04 7.20
N ASN A 32 -16.51 4.98 7.54
CA ASN A 32 -15.89 5.82 8.56
C ASN A 32 -15.22 7.09 7.99
N GLY A 33 -15.50 7.43 6.72
CA GLY A 33 -14.98 8.65 6.09
C GLY A 33 -13.49 8.59 5.73
N ILE A 34 -12.89 7.40 5.71
CA ILE A 34 -11.51 7.18 5.26
C ILE A 34 -11.58 6.86 3.76
N ASN A 35 -10.90 7.67 2.95
CA ASN A 35 -10.83 7.42 1.52
C ASN A 35 -10.08 6.10 1.25
N SER A 36 -10.68 5.19 0.49
CA SER A 36 -10.14 3.85 0.30
C SER A 36 -10.12 3.49 -1.17
N LEU A 37 -8.93 3.19 -1.71
CA LEU A 37 -8.80 2.57 -3.02
C LEU A 37 -8.88 1.05 -2.88
N LEU A 38 -9.89 0.44 -3.49
CA LEU A 38 -10.00 -1.00 -3.64
C LEU A 38 -9.20 -1.44 -4.88
N ILE A 39 -8.22 -2.32 -4.70
CA ILE A 39 -7.42 -2.91 -5.80
C ILE A 39 -7.76 -4.39 -5.99
N LYS A 40 -7.37 -4.96 -7.14
CA LYS A 40 -7.43 -6.41 -7.36
C LYS A 40 -6.46 -7.13 -6.41
N GLU A 41 -6.86 -8.30 -5.93
CA GLU A 41 -5.99 -9.20 -5.17
C GLU A 41 -4.95 -9.89 -6.08
N GLY A 42 -3.87 -10.41 -5.47
CA GLY A 42 -2.79 -11.10 -6.18
C GLY A 42 -1.72 -10.16 -6.73
N ASN A 43 -0.90 -10.67 -7.66
CA ASN A 43 0.22 -9.93 -8.29
C ASN A 43 1.26 -9.37 -7.30
N ILE A 44 1.29 -9.93 -6.10
CA ILE A 44 2.25 -9.66 -5.05
C ILE A 44 2.81 -11.01 -4.63
N LYS A 45 4.14 -11.18 -4.74
CA LYS A 45 4.83 -12.40 -4.35
C LYS A 45 4.95 -12.44 -2.83
N LEU A 46 4.73 -13.62 -2.27
CA LEU A 46 5.04 -13.94 -0.88
C LEU A 46 5.62 -15.35 -0.87
N PHE A 47 6.76 -15.55 -0.19
CA PHE A 47 7.43 -16.85 -0.18
C PHE A 47 6.49 -17.92 0.39
N ASN A 48 6.38 -19.05 -0.32
CA ASN A 48 5.59 -20.23 0.07
C ASN A 48 4.08 -19.98 0.27
N MET A 49 3.51 -18.92 -0.33
CA MET A 49 2.07 -18.60 -0.24
C MET A 49 1.50 -18.20 -1.61
N ASN A 50 0.16 -18.29 -1.74
CA ASN A 50 -0.55 -18.02 -2.99
C ASN A 50 -0.42 -16.56 -3.45
N TYR A 51 -0.39 -15.61 -2.51
CA TYR A 51 -0.19 -14.18 -2.78
C TYR A 51 0.19 -13.44 -1.49
N GLY A 52 0.83 -12.27 -1.63
CA GLY A 52 1.10 -11.32 -0.55
C GLY A 52 0.15 -10.13 -0.58
N PHE A 53 0.37 -9.17 0.32
CA PHE A 53 -0.52 -8.03 0.54
C PHE A 53 0.13 -6.67 0.27
N ILE A 54 -0.67 -5.70 -0.19
CA ILE A 54 -0.16 -4.36 -0.57
C ILE A 54 0.43 -3.58 0.61
N GLY A 55 -0.07 -3.76 1.83
CA GLY A 55 0.52 -3.16 3.03
C GLY A 55 1.80 -3.86 3.51
N GLY A 56 2.00 -5.12 3.10
CA GLY A 56 3.22 -5.89 3.33
C GLY A 56 4.32 -5.63 2.30
N THR A 57 3.99 -4.97 1.18
CA THR A 57 4.97 -4.51 0.20
C THR A 57 5.37 -3.05 0.44
N SER A 58 4.65 -2.30 1.27
CA SER A 58 4.71 -0.83 1.25
C SER A 58 4.93 -0.19 2.61
N GLY A 59 5.27 1.10 2.57
CA GLY A 59 5.22 1.97 3.74
C GLY A 59 5.53 3.42 3.40
N ALA A 60 4.98 4.34 4.20
CA ALA A 60 5.30 5.76 4.08
C ALA A 60 6.73 5.99 4.60
N VAL A 61 7.62 6.44 3.71
CA VAL A 61 9.01 6.78 4.06
C VAL A 61 9.20 8.28 4.26
N SER A 62 8.20 9.07 3.84
CA SER A 62 8.05 10.47 4.22
C SER A 62 6.60 10.93 4.10
N ASN A 63 6.34 12.16 4.52
CA ASN A 63 5.08 12.85 4.29
C ASN A 63 4.68 12.96 2.82
N LYS A 64 5.61 12.82 1.87
CA LYS A 64 5.34 12.94 0.42
C LYS A 64 5.55 11.63 -0.35
N CYS A 65 5.98 10.56 0.31
CA CYS A 65 6.44 9.37 -0.41
C CYS A 65 5.99 8.05 0.23
N ILE A 66 5.45 7.17 -0.60
CA ILE A 66 5.20 5.76 -0.28
C ILE A 66 6.23 4.90 -1.02
N ALA A 67 7.01 4.12 -0.29
CA ALA A 67 7.93 3.15 -0.87
C ALA A 67 7.24 1.79 -1.05
N PHE A 68 7.65 1.04 -2.07
CA PHE A 68 7.22 -0.33 -2.33
C PHE A 68 8.42 -1.26 -2.55
N TYR A 69 8.40 -2.44 -1.94
CA TYR A 69 9.31 -3.54 -2.25
C TYR A 69 8.93 -4.15 -3.60
N GLY A 70 9.73 -3.84 -4.63
CA GLY A 70 9.44 -4.17 -6.02
C GLY A 70 8.91 -2.97 -6.80
N ASP A 71 8.40 -3.25 -8.00
CA ASP A 71 7.84 -2.27 -8.92
C ASP A 71 6.31 -2.34 -8.92
N VAL A 72 5.67 -1.27 -8.44
CA VAL A 72 4.20 -1.16 -8.41
C VAL A 72 3.58 -1.22 -9.83
N LYS A 73 4.35 -0.93 -10.90
CA LYS A 73 3.91 -1.11 -12.29
C LYS A 73 3.62 -2.55 -12.67
N SER A 74 4.17 -3.53 -11.93
CA SER A 74 3.85 -4.94 -12.15
C SER A 74 2.43 -5.31 -11.71
N HIS A 75 1.76 -4.44 -10.94
CA HIS A 75 0.41 -4.68 -10.45
C HIS A 75 -0.64 -4.24 -11.49
N PRO A 76 -1.69 -5.03 -11.77
CA PRO A 76 -2.71 -4.68 -12.77
C PRO A 76 -3.47 -3.38 -12.47
N CYS A 77 -3.47 -2.94 -11.20
CA CYS A 77 -4.08 -1.67 -10.77
C CYS A 77 -3.07 -0.51 -10.63
N TYR A 78 -1.94 -0.57 -11.34
CA TYR A 78 -0.89 0.46 -11.26
C TYR A 78 -1.42 1.89 -11.47
N ASN A 79 -2.22 2.10 -12.51
CA ASN A 79 -2.70 3.42 -12.88
C ASN A 79 -3.59 4.01 -11.78
N GLU A 80 -4.48 3.19 -11.21
CA GLU A 80 -5.36 3.55 -10.12
C GLU A 80 -4.58 3.87 -8.85
N ILE A 81 -3.58 3.04 -8.51
CA ILE A 81 -2.68 3.27 -7.37
C ILE A 81 -1.96 4.60 -7.55
N ASN A 82 -1.32 4.81 -8.70
CA ASN A 82 -0.56 6.03 -8.97
C ASN A 82 -1.43 7.28 -8.91
N LEU A 83 -2.60 7.28 -9.56
CA LEU A 83 -3.55 8.40 -9.50
C LEU A 83 -4.06 8.67 -8.09
N PHE A 84 -4.34 7.62 -7.31
CA PHE A 84 -4.80 7.76 -5.93
C PHE A 84 -3.73 8.38 -5.02
N LEU A 85 -2.48 7.93 -5.16
CA LEU A 85 -1.34 8.52 -4.44
C LEU A 85 -1.15 9.99 -4.82
N GLN A 86 -1.18 10.32 -6.11
CA GLN A 86 -1.06 11.70 -6.58
C GLN A 86 -2.18 12.61 -6.03
N LYS A 87 -3.43 12.14 -6.01
CA LYS A 87 -4.55 12.88 -5.39
C LYS A 87 -4.36 13.11 -3.88
N CYS A 88 -3.61 12.25 -3.22
CA CYS A 88 -3.23 12.41 -1.81
C CYS A 88 -1.95 13.25 -1.61
N GLY A 89 -1.39 13.84 -2.66
CA GLY A 89 -0.12 14.58 -2.61
C GLY A 89 1.08 13.68 -2.36
N LYS A 90 0.98 12.39 -2.69
CA LYS A 90 2.04 11.39 -2.50
C LYS A 90 2.64 10.98 -3.83
N SER A 91 3.95 10.77 -3.81
CA SER A 91 4.72 10.08 -4.83
C SER A 91 4.96 8.63 -4.41
N LEU A 92 5.26 7.76 -5.37
CA LEU A 92 5.67 6.39 -5.12
C LEU A 92 7.15 6.20 -5.45
N ILE A 93 7.84 5.36 -4.68
CA ILE A 93 9.19 4.90 -4.95
C ILE A 93 9.20 3.38 -5.00
N ASN A 94 9.79 2.83 -6.06
CA ASN A 94 10.05 1.40 -6.19
C ASN A 94 11.45 1.10 -5.62
N LEU A 95 11.54 0.16 -4.67
CA LEU A 95 12.82 -0.24 -4.07
C LEU A 95 13.56 -1.31 -4.88
N LYS A 96 12.92 -1.88 -5.91
CA LYS A 96 13.49 -2.87 -6.84
C LYS A 96 12.69 -2.88 -8.15
N GLU A 97 13.31 -3.28 -9.25
CA GLU A 97 12.67 -3.34 -10.58
C GLU A 97 11.82 -4.60 -10.82
N ASN A 98 11.82 -5.54 -9.87
CA ASN A 98 11.09 -6.81 -10.01
C ASN A 98 9.65 -6.71 -9.50
N ALA A 99 8.85 -7.75 -9.72
CA ALA A 99 7.49 -7.86 -9.19
C ALA A 99 7.40 -7.50 -7.69
N LEU A 100 6.27 -6.93 -7.28
CA LEU A 100 5.97 -6.64 -5.88
C LEU A 100 6.20 -7.86 -4.99
N LEU A 101 6.86 -7.62 -3.85
CA LEU A 101 7.23 -8.65 -2.89
C LEU A 101 6.79 -8.23 -1.49
N ASP A 102 5.97 -9.06 -0.85
CA ASP A 102 5.57 -8.86 0.54
C ASP A 102 6.70 -9.30 1.47
N MET A 103 7.31 -8.33 2.13
CA MET A 103 8.41 -8.50 3.09
C MET A 103 8.03 -7.91 4.47
N GLY A 104 6.75 -7.62 4.67
CA GLY A 104 6.27 -6.79 5.78
C GLY A 104 6.33 -5.29 5.51
N THR A 105 5.50 -4.55 6.25
CA THR A 105 5.38 -3.09 6.13
C THR A 105 6.73 -2.39 6.34
N ILE A 106 7.05 -1.45 5.46
CA ILE A 106 8.24 -0.57 5.60
C ILE A 106 7.96 0.43 6.72
N ILE A 107 8.83 0.45 7.73
CA ILE A 107 8.75 1.40 8.85
C ILE A 107 10.05 2.21 8.86
N PRO A 108 10.03 3.51 8.51
CA PRO A 108 11.21 4.35 8.62
C PRO A 108 11.59 4.54 10.09
N LEU A 109 12.88 4.39 10.41
CA LEU A 109 13.40 4.64 11.76
C LEU A 109 13.52 6.12 12.09
N LYS A 110 13.72 6.96 11.06
CA LYS A 110 13.84 8.41 11.17
C LYS A 110 13.43 9.07 9.86
N GLU A 111 12.69 10.17 9.96
CA GLU A 111 12.35 11.06 8.86
C GLU A 111 12.96 12.44 9.13
N TYR A 112 13.52 13.07 8.10
CA TYR A 112 13.95 14.46 8.15
C TYR A 112 13.05 15.28 7.24
N SER A 113 12.35 16.26 7.81
CA SER A 113 11.68 17.29 7.03
C SER A 113 12.60 18.48 6.93
N ILE A 114 13.13 18.75 5.74
CA ILE A 114 13.75 20.05 5.44
C ILE A 114 12.57 20.97 5.15
N VAL A 115 12.26 21.84 6.12
CA VAL A 115 11.25 22.89 6.00
C VAL A 115 11.83 24.04 5.19
#